data_AF-F5Z429-F1
#
_entry.id   AF-F5Z429-F1
#
_cell.length_a   1.000
_cell.length_b   1.000
_cell.length_c   1.000
_cell.angle_alpha   90.00
_cell.angle_beta   90.00
_cell.angle_gamma   90.00
#
_symmetry.space_group_name_H-M   'P 1'
#
loop_
_entity.id
_entity.type
_entity.pdbx_description
1 polymer ?
#
loop_
_entity_poly.entity_id
_entity_poly.type
_entity_poly.pdbx_seq_one_letter_code
_entity_poly.pdbx_strand_id
1 'polypeptide(L)'
;MIRKEVDPSDILKQKEKDSYPIYDSLLKSLPITKDWEIFEKICLELLQDEQDLSGVRTFLLYGSRGQSQYGLDIVGLDLRTSKKVAAQCKRYKRVSPKNITDWVEKFISESDIESYQEFVLCTSYSISSHTKLVESWHMAERKLEEHKIIPTLWDYDVILEKLRKARRITEKYYGLEAANRFCTSLPLPIKYPYSYSKKKSLCIDNLAIIENDSVRLEVFLPTEKKPNLTAALSFTRSDLNGVTISCDGKALVKFMQERAHASHIKETSLIQTLNTGNSLNILVLPTVRLTLNNNESNDLDWVIFEAWKRYISEATSIEKKWKTARFDLLKEDHFAFKLFSIELWFWQAIIQYSYEFDYAKGNTEHHIFDNAPGCLKIYVKDETLSLSRGFHLIMYPYSSERVYSTDLFLCWQPLTDIVGEPLTYSSRDAWDAEYSHNWLLDYLFPRVYDWYKNRKSKRKSSLSFLNFKRKKTKYRTLTDICISYANTSNRNIGLRVSNISEALDLANTLQSHYTIYKSNVLIEVMMIVDVLKACQHLTENMPAYESSYIRGKLGLNDEKVYDGITCLINSKDKKVFPTSGFMDHSLRSLCAILREKSALSDYEIQSLSDFIKPAWERYLEDRVCASYY
;
A
#
# COMPACT_ATOMS: atom_id res chain seq x y z
N MET A 1 -2.19 -42.12 -25.45
CA MET A 1 -1.40 -41.01 -26.04
C MET A 1 -0.16 -40.85 -25.16
N ILE A 2 0.98 -41.36 -25.63
CA ILE A 2 2.22 -41.50 -24.84
C ILE A 2 2.90 -40.13 -24.76
N ARG A 3 3.10 -39.60 -23.55
CA ARG A 3 3.88 -38.38 -23.33
C ARG A 3 5.36 -38.73 -23.49
N LYS A 4 6.02 -38.11 -24.47
CA LYS A 4 7.47 -38.17 -24.63
C LYS A 4 8.08 -37.13 -23.69
N GLU A 5 8.90 -37.57 -22.74
CA GLU A 5 9.82 -36.68 -22.01
C GLU A 5 10.89 -36.21 -23.00
N VAL A 6 11.11 -34.90 -23.05
CA VAL A 6 12.16 -34.27 -23.85
C VAL A 6 13.34 -34.02 -22.93
N ASP A 7 14.51 -34.55 -23.30
CA ASP A 7 15.75 -34.40 -22.55
C ASP A 7 16.21 -32.92 -22.62
N PRO A 8 16.55 -32.28 -21.48
CA PRO A 8 17.01 -30.88 -21.44
C PRO A 8 18.21 -30.59 -22.35
N SER A 9 19.01 -31.61 -22.69
CA SER A 9 20.17 -31.47 -23.57
C SER A 9 19.81 -31.34 -25.07
N ASP A 10 18.58 -31.67 -25.47
CA ASP A 10 18.08 -31.47 -26.84
C ASP A 10 17.63 -30.02 -27.09
N ILE A 11 17.29 -29.27 -26.02
CA ILE A 11 16.95 -27.84 -26.10
C ILE A 11 18.20 -27.00 -26.41
N LEU A 12 19.35 -27.42 -25.88
CA LEU A 12 20.62 -26.69 -26.01
C LEU A 12 21.36 -26.97 -27.33
N LYS A 13 20.88 -27.89 -28.16
CA LYS A 13 21.47 -28.24 -29.47
C LYS A 13 20.70 -27.69 -30.67
N GLN A 14 19.65 -26.89 -30.47
CA GLN A 14 19.09 -26.12 -31.57
C GLN A 14 20.10 -25.07 -32.01
N LYS A 15 20.85 -25.40 -33.06
CA LYS A 15 21.61 -24.42 -33.86
C LYS A 15 20.72 -23.21 -34.08
N GLU A 16 21.22 -22.03 -33.72
CA GLU A 16 20.66 -20.74 -34.12
C GLU A 16 20.25 -20.83 -35.59
N LYS A 17 18.93 -20.94 -35.81
CA LYS A 17 18.38 -20.62 -37.12
C LYS A 17 18.57 -19.12 -37.23
N ASP A 18 19.46 -18.70 -38.11
CA ASP A 18 19.59 -17.32 -38.58
C ASP A 18 18.18 -16.71 -38.67
N SER A 19 17.88 -15.81 -37.72
CA SER A 19 16.65 -15.06 -37.70
C SER A 19 16.76 -14.02 -38.80
N TYR A 20 16.49 -14.42 -40.04
CA TYR A 20 16.07 -13.45 -41.04
C TYR A 20 14.91 -12.65 -40.45
N PRO A 21 14.90 -11.31 -40.53
CA PRO A 21 13.72 -10.56 -40.15
C PRO A 21 12.58 -11.11 -41.01
N ILE A 22 11.59 -11.74 -40.36
CA ILE A 22 10.33 -12.04 -41.02
C ILE A 22 9.76 -10.68 -41.35
N TYR A 23 9.91 -10.25 -42.61
CA TYR A 23 9.13 -9.18 -43.18
C TYR A 23 7.69 -9.67 -43.18
N ASP A 24 6.97 -9.44 -42.08
CA ASP A 24 5.52 -9.65 -42.03
C ASP A 24 4.90 -8.61 -42.97
N SER A 25 4.51 -9.06 -44.15
CA SER A 25 4.11 -8.17 -45.24
C SER A 25 2.75 -7.55 -44.90
N LEU A 26 2.73 -6.22 -44.72
CA LEU A 26 1.49 -5.45 -44.67
C LEU A 26 0.61 -5.80 -45.88
N LEU A 27 -0.69 -5.95 -45.65
CA LEU A 27 -1.68 -6.14 -46.71
C LEU A 27 -1.66 -4.92 -47.62
N LYS A 28 -1.40 -5.12 -48.91
CA LYS A 28 -1.36 -4.03 -49.90
C LYS A 28 -2.76 -3.56 -50.32
N SER A 29 -3.77 -4.40 -50.17
CA SER A 29 -5.15 -4.14 -50.58
C SER A 29 -6.17 -4.87 -49.70
N LEU A 30 -7.41 -4.41 -49.72
CA LEU A 30 -8.55 -5.07 -49.09
C LEU A 30 -9.60 -5.47 -50.16
N PRO A 31 -10.24 -6.64 -50.03
CA PRO A 31 -11.27 -7.05 -50.97
C PRO A 31 -12.52 -6.19 -50.78
N ILE A 32 -12.91 -5.38 -51.77
CA ILE A 32 -14.16 -4.62 -51.69
C ILE A 32 -15.33 -5.58 -51.48
N THR A 33 -16.18 -5.25 -50.51
CA THR A 33 -17.28 -6.10 -50.07
C THR A 33 -18.21 -6.49 -51.23
N LYS A 34 -18.78 -7.71 -51.15
CA LYS A 34 -19.65 -8.24 -52.22
C LYS A 34 -21.03 -7.59 -52.24
N ASP A 35 -21.38 -6.81 -51.23
CA ASP A 35 -22.70 -6.21 -51.06
C ASP A 35 -22.64 -4.70 -51.30
N TRP A 36 -23.47 -4.22 -52.22
CA TRP A 36 -23.52 -2.79 -52.59
C TRP A 36 -23.86 -1.90 -51.39
N GLU A 37 -24.79 -2.33 -50.54
CA GLU A 37 -25.23 -1.61 -49.33
C GLU A 37 -24.10 -1.47 -48.29
N ILE A 38 -23.13 -2.39 -48.26
CA ILE A 38 -21.97 -2.29 -47.38
C ILE A 38 -20.96 -1.29 -47.94
N PHE A 39 -20.75 -1.27 -49.26
CA PHE A 39 -19.87 -0.29 -49.90
C PHE A 39 -20.36 1.15 -49.66
N GLU A 40 -21.66 1.39 -49.79
CA GLU A 40 -22.28 2.69 -49.52
C GLU A 40 -22.08 3.13 -48.06
N LYS A 41 -22.25 2.21 -47.10
CA LYS A 41 -22.00 2.48 -45.66
C LYS A 41 -20.53 2.78 -45.37
N ILE A 42 -19.60 2.10 -46.05
CA ILE A 42 -18.15 2.38 -45.93
C ILE A 42 -17.87 3.81 -46.41
N CYS A 43 -18.36 4.19 -47.60
CA CYS A 43 -18.18 5.54 -48.13
C CYS A 43 -18.81 6.62 -47.23
N LEU A 44 -19.99 6.34 -46.65
CA LEU A 44 -20.63 7.23 -45.68
C LEU A 44 -19.75 7.45 -44.44
N GLU A 45 -19.24 6.38 -43.83
CA GLU A 45 -18.39 6.51 -42.64
C GLU A 45 -17.06 7.19 -42.97
N LEU A 46 -16.51 6.98 -44.16
CA LEU A 46 -15.30 7.68 -44.60
C LEU A 46 -15.54 9.18 -44.81
N LEU A 47 -16.68 9.58 -45.41
CA LEU A 47 -17.07 10.99 -45.56
C LEU A 47 -17.28 11.67 -44.21
N GLN A 48 -17.77 10.94 -43.20
CA GLN A 48 -17.91 11.45 -41.83
C GLN A 48 -16.57 11.59 -41.09
N ASP A 49 -15.55 10.80 -41.46
CA ASP A 49 -14.23 10.78 -40.81
C ASP A 49 -13.26 11.85 -41.39
N GLU A 50 -13.61 12.47 -42.50
CA GLU A 50 -12.76 13.43 -43.23
C GLU A 50 -12.70 14.81 -42.54
N GLN A 51 -11.52 15.18 -42.05
CA GLN A 51 -11.31 16.43 -41.28
C GLN A 51 -11.53 17.72 -42.09
N ASP A 52 -11.36 17.68 -43.41
CA ASP A 52 -11.56 18.84 -44.30
C ASP A 52 -13.05 19.23 -44.44
N LEU A 53 -13.97 18.36 -44.01
CA LEU A 53 -15.43 18.56 -44.04
C LEU A 53 -15.99 19.01 -42.68
N SER A 54 -15.16 19.55 -41.78
CA SER A 54 -15.50 19.98 -40.42
C SER A 54 -16.65 21.00 -40.28
N GLY A 55 -17.11 21.61 -41.39
CA GLY A 55 -18.29 22.50 -41.45
C GLY A 55 -19.60 21.81 -41.85
N VAL A 56 -19.58 20.53 -42.22
CA VAL A 56 -20.73 19.79 -42.77
C VAL A 56 -21.51 19.08 -41.65
N ARG A 57 -22.82 19.32 -41.55
CA ARG A 57 -23.72 18.50 -40.71
C ARG A 57 -23.79 17.08 -41.26
N THR A 58 -23.81 16.12 -40.33
CA THR A 58 -23.90 14.66 -40.52
C THR A 58 -24.38 14.25 -41.91
N PHE A 59 -23.49 13.58 -42.66
CA PHE A 59 -23.86 12.89 -43.89
C PHE A 59 -24.91 11.81 -43.61
N LEU A 60 -25.92 11.71 -44.47
CA LEU A 60 -27.01 10.74 -44.39
C LEU A 60 -27.19 10.03 -45.73
N LEU A 61 -27.65 8.78 -45.68
CA LEU A 61 -28.10 8.05 -46.88
C LEU A 61 -29.33 8.75 -47.47
N TYR A 62 -29.31 8.98 -48.77
CA TYR A 62 -30.33 9.78 -49.45
C TYR A 62 -31.46 8.90 -50.00
N GLY A 63 -32.58 8.88 -49.28
CA GLY A 63 -33.81 8.17 -49.67
C GLY A 63 -33.82 6.66 -49.38
N SER A 64 -34.98 6.03 -49.60
CA SER A 64 -35.18 4.58 -49.49
C SER A 64 -35.68 3.99 -50.83
N ARG A 65 -35.50 2.67 -51.07
CA ARG A 65 -35.88 2.02 -52.33
C ARG A 65 -37.32 2.38 -52.73
N GLY A 66 -37.48 3.07 -53.86
CA GLY A 66 -38.79 3.50 -54.40
C GLY A 66 -39.02 5.01 -54.45
N GLN A 67 -38.09 5.84 -53.95
CA GLN A 67 -38.15 7.31 -54.06
C GLN A 67 -37.28 7.85 -55.20
N SER A 68 -37.61 9.03 -55.73
CA SER A 68 -36.83 9.75 -56.75
C SER A 68 -35.50 10.22 -56.17
N GLN A 69 -34.45 9.41 -56.27
CA GLN A 69 -33.15 9.66 -55.61
C GLN A 69 -32.16 10.45 -56.47
N TYR A 70 -32.52 10.88 -57.69
CA TYR A 70 -31.64 11.64 -58.63
C TYR A 70 -30.28 10.97 -58.89
N GLY A 71 -30.17 9.68 -58.58
CA GLY A 71 -28.93 8.91 -58.61
C GLY A 71 -27.95 9.20 -57.46
N LEU A 72 -28.30 10.00 -56.45
CA LEU A 72 -27.47 10.30 -55.29
C LEU A 72 -27.67 9.28 -54.17
N ASP A 73 -26.57 8.89 -53.53
CA ASP A 73 -26.56 7.85 -52.51
C ASP A 73 -26.37 8.47 -51.10
N ILE A 74 -25.57 9.55 -50.99
CA ILE A 74 -25.26 10.22 -49.72
C ILE A 74 -25.38 11.74 -49.89
N VAL A 75 -25.97 12.44 -48.92
CA VAL A 75 -26.03 13.91 -48.89
C VAL A 75 -25.65 14.45 -47.51
N GLY A 76 -24.84 15.53 -47.50
CA GLY A 76 -24.51 16.33 -46.32
C GLY A 76 -24.82 17.82 -46.55
N LEU A 77 -24.89 18.61 -45.48
CA LEU A 77 -25.16 20.05 -45.54
C LEU A 77 -24.00 20.84 -44.93
N ASP A 78 -23.27 21.64 -45.71
CA ASP A 78 -22.24 22.54 -45.19
C ASP A 78 -22.90 23.76 -44.53
N LEU A 79 -22.67 23.93 -43.22
CA LEU A 79 -23.26 25.00 -42.43
C LEU A 79 -22.68 26.38 -42.77
N ARG A 80 -21.48 26.44 -43.34
CA ARG A 80 -20.81 27.71 -43.66
C ARG A 80 -21.39 28.34 -44.90
N THR A 81 -21.75 27.52 -45.89
CA THR A 81 -22.25 27.97 -47.19
C THR A 81 -23.76 27.76 -47.33
N SER A 82 -24.37 26.99 -46.43
CA SER A 82 -25.76 26.47 -46.55
C SER A 82 -26.01 25.67 -47.84
N LYS A 83 -24.95 25.18 -48.48
CA LYS A 83 -25.02 24.31 -49.66
C LYS A 83 -24.80 22.85 -49.31
N LYS A 84 -25.30 21.95 -50.15
CA LYS A 84 -25.21 20.50 -49.98
C LYS A 84 -23.94 19.93 -50.60
N VAL A 85 -23.42 18.89 -49.97
CA VAL A 85 -22.39 18.01 -50.54
C VAL A 85 -23.09 16.71 -50.92
N ALA A 86 -23.00 16.32 -52.19
CA ALA A 86 -23.58 15.08 -52.70
C ALA A 86 -22.47 14.05 -52.94
N ALA A 87 -22.70 12.80 -52.56
CA ALA A 87 -21.85 11.70 -52.97
C ALA A 87 -22.66 10.58 -53.65
N GLN A 88 -22.05 10.00 -54.68
CA GLN A 88 -22.60 8.91 -55.46
C GLN A 88 -21.68 7.69 -55.37
N CYS A 89 -22.22 6.56 -54.92
CA CYS A 89 -21.51 5.31 -54.67
C CYS A 89 -21.75 4.30 -55.81
N LYS A 90 -20.73 4.11 -56.65
CA LYS A 90 -20.76 3.20 -57.81
C LYS A 90 -19.86 1.99 -57.58
N ARG A 91 -20.48 0.86 -57.24
CA ARG A 91 -19.79 -0.43 -57.18
C ARG A 91 -19.84 -1.14 -58.53
N TYR A 92 -18.76 -1.09 -59.28
CA TYR A 92 -18.64 -1.70 -60.61
C TYR A 92 -17.41 -2.58 -60.71
N LYS A 93 -17.53 -3.72 -61.42
CA LYS A 93 -16.38 -4.56 -61.77
C LYS A 93 -15.55 -3.98 -62.92
N ARG A 94 -16.19 -3.19 -63.79
CA ARG A 94 -15.58 -2.46 -64.91
C ARG A 94 -16.36 -1.17 -65.13
N VAL A 95 -15.64 -0.09 -65.39
CA VAL A 95 -16.19 1.24 -65.71
C VAL A 95 -15.71 1.63 -67.10
N SER A 96 -16.61 2.16 -67.93
CA SER A 96 -16.27 2.74 -69.24
C SER A 96 -16.34 4.27 -69.19
N PRO A 97 -15.68 5.00 -70.12
CA PRO A 97 -15.78 6.46 -70.19
C PRO A 97 -17.23 6.96 -70.22
N LYS A 98 -18.08 6.28 -70.99
CA LYS A 98 -19.51 6.59 -71.08
C LYS A 98 -20.20 6.56 -69.71
N ASN A 99 -19.84 5.63 -68.84
CA ASN A 99 -20.46 5.55 -67.51
C ASN A 99 -20.16 6.78 -66.65
N ILE A 100 -18.93 7.30 -66.70
CA ILE A 100 -18.53 8.49 -65.93
C ILE A 100 -19.32 9.70 -66.43
N THR A 101 -19.42 9.86 -67.75
CA THR A 101 -20.21 10.92 -68.38
C THR A 101 -21.70 10.79 -68.00
N ASP A 102 -22.29 9.60 -68.12
CA ASP A 102 -23.69 9.36 -67.80
C ASP A 102 -24.00 9.67 -66.32
N TRP A 103 -23.08 9.36 -65.39
CA TRP A 103 -23.27 9.62 -63.97
C TRP A 103 -23.30 11.12 -63.63
N VAL A 104 -22.36 11.88 -64.20
CA VAL A 104 -22.28 13.32 -63.98
C VAL A 104 -23.41 14.06 -64.71
N GLU A 105 -23.74 13.66 -65.93
CA GLU A 105 -24.88 14.24 -66.68
C GLU A 105 -26.21 13.96 -65.98
N LYS A 106 -26.37 12.78 -65.38
CA LYS A 106 -27.55 12.48 -64.57
C LYS A 106 -27.65 13.40 -63.36
N PHE A 107 -26.55 13.62 -62.64
CA PHE A 107 -26.54 14.54 -61.50
C PHE A 107 -26.90 15.97 -61.92
N ILE A 108 -26.30 16.48 -63.01
CA ILE A 108 -26.58 17.83 -63.53
C ILE A 108 -28.04 17.95 -64.01
N SER A 109 -28.54 16.99 -64.81
CA SER A 109 -29.87 17.10 -65.41
C SER A 109 -31.03 16.84 -64.43
N GLU A 110 -30.82 16.00 -63.42
CA GLU A 110 -31.89 15.57 -62.52
C GLU A 110 -31.86 16.25 -61.15
N SER A 111 -30.74 16.87 -60.73
CA SER A 111 -30.61 17.50 -59.40
C SER A 111 -30.77 19.02 -59.44
N ASP A 112 -31.13 19.61 -58.30
CA ASP A 112 -31.11 21.07 -58.09
C ASP A 112 -29.67 21.57 -57.89
N ILE A 113 -28.93 21.72 -59.00
CA ILE A 113 -27.50 22.08 -59.06
C ILE A 113 -27.17 23.29 -58.18
N GLU A 114 -28.03 24.31 -58.12
CA GLU A 114 -27.78 25.53 -57.37
C GLU A 114 -27.63 25.28 -55.86
N SER A 115 -28.27 24.22 -55.37
CA SER A 115 -28.25 23.80 -53.97
C SER A 115 -26.99 23.04 -53.55
N TYR A 116 -26.14 22.62 -54.50
CA TYR A 116 -24.93 21.84 -54.23
C TYR A 116 -23.65 22.67 -54.37
N GLN A 117 -22.64 22.34 -53.57
CA GLN A 117 -21.29 22.92 -53.65
C GLN A 117 -20.24 21.93 -54.13
N GLU A 118 -20.45 20.64 -53.87
CA GLU A 118 -19.46 19.59 -54.13
C GLU A 118 -20.18 18.30 -54.53
N PHE A 119 -19.59 17.60 -55.49
CA PHE A 119 -20.01 16.30 -55.97
C PHE A 119 -18.86 15.30 -55.83
N VAL A 120 -19.07 14.28 -54.98
CA VAL A 120 -18.09 13.22 -54.71
C VAL A 120 -18.49 11.93 -55.43
N LEU A 121 -17.69 11.49 -56.39
CA LEU A 121 -17.87 10.19 -57.04
C LEU A 121 -17.06 9.12 -56.31
N CYS A 122 -17.74 8.26 -55.56
CA CYS A 122 -17.16 7.09 -54.89
C CYS A 122 -17.28 5.85 -55.77
N THR A 123 -16.18 5.27 -56.23
CA THR A 123 -16.20 4.09 -57.10
C THR A 123 -15.30 2.96 -56.63
N SER A 124 -15.80 1.74 -56.77
CA SER A 124 -15.05 0.52 -56.43
C SER A 124 -14.03 0.12 -57.51
N TYR A 125 -13.87 0.91 -58.57
CA TYR A 125 -12.96 0.65 -59.69
C TYR A 125 -11.88 1.73 -59.71
N SER A 126 -10.62 1.36 -59.99
CA SER A 126 -9.54 2.34 -60.12
C SER A 126 -9.65 3.08 -61.46
N ILE A 127 -10.19 4.30 -61.40
CA ILE A 127 -10.27 5.22 -62.54
C ILE A 127 -8.88 5.79 -62.82
N SER A 128 -8.13 6.14 -61.77
CA SER A 128 -6.79 6.74 -61.85
C SER A 128 -5.76 5.84 -62.52
N SER A 129 -5.99 4.53 -62.55
CA SER A 129 -5.10 3.56 -63.24
C SER A 129 -5.28 3.49 -64.76
N HIS A 130 -6.27 4.19 -65.36
CA HIS A 130 -6.57 4.09 -66.80
C HIS A 130 -6.70 5.46 -67.45
N THR A 131 -5.77 5.82 -68.34
CA THR A 131 -5.70 7.14 -69.01
C THR A 131 -7.01 7.58 -69.65
N LYS A 132 -7.70 6.69 -70.37
CA LYS A 132 -9.00 6.99 -71.00
C LYS A 132 -10.12 7.32 -70.00
N LEU A 133 -10.09 6.74 -68.80
CA LEU A 133 -11.07 7.03 -67.75
C LEU A 133 -10.73 8.34 -67.03
N VAL A 134 -9.44 8.61 -66.83
CA VAL A 134 -8.94 9.89 -66.30
C VAL A 134 -9.32 11.05 -67.21
N GLU A 135 -9.11 10.93 -68.52
CA GLU A 135 -9.55 11.94 -69.51
C GLU A 135 -11.07 12.16 -69.45
N SER A 136 -11.85 11.08 -69.34
CA SER A 136 -13.30 11.16 -69.20
C SER A 136 -13.75 11.82 -67.90
N TRP A 137 -13.02 11.61 -66.80
CA TRP A 137 -13.26 12.29 -65.54
C TRP A 137 -12.90 13.77 -65.63
N HIS A 138 -11.76 14.15 -66.20
CA HIS A 138 -11.40 15.55 -66.43
C HIS A 138 -12.42 16.31 -67.28
N MET A 139 -13.01 15.66 -68.29
CA MET A 139 -14.12 16.24 -69.04
C MET A 139 -15.37 16.46 -68.16
N ALA A 140 -15.62 15.55 -67.22
CA ALA A 140 -16.74 15.65 -66.29
C ALA A 140 -16.48 16.70 -65.18
N GLU A 141 -15.24 16.84 -64.71
CA GLU A 141 -14.81 17.90 -63.79
C GLU A 141 -15.10 19.27 -64.38
N ARG A 142 -14.69 19.53 -65.63
CA ARG A 142 -14.97 20.81 -66.30
C ARG A 142 -16.47 21.13 -66.37
N LYS A 143 -17.31 20.13 -66.66
CA LYS A 143 -18.77 20.30 -66.68
C LYS A 143 -19.34 20.66 -65.29
N LEU A 144 -18.80 20.10 -64.22
CA LEU A 144 -19.20 20.42 -62.84
C LEU A 144 -18.71 21.81 -62.42
N GLU A 145 -17.48 22.17 -62.80
CA GLU A 145 -16.88 23.47 -62.53
C GLU A 145 -17.60 24.62 -63.25
N GLU A 146 -18.09 24.40 -64.48
CA GLU A 146 -18.97 25.33 -65.21
C GLU A 146 -20.21 25.72 -64.39
N HIS A 147 -20.70 24.79 -63.56
CA HIS A 147 -21.83 24.99 -62.65
C HIS A 147 -21.40 25.38 -61.22
N LYS A 148 -20.11 25.70 -61.01
CA LYS A 148 -19.50 26.05 -59.72
C LYS A 148 -19.62 24.95 -58.66
N ILE A 149 -19.60 23.69 -59.08
CA ILE A 149 -19.57 22.52 -58.21
C ILE A 149 -18.14 21.98 -58.16
N ILE A 150 -17.62 21.76 -56.95
CA ILE A 150 -16.31 21.14 -56.72
C ILE A 150 -16.41 19.65 -57.06
N PRO A 151 -15.63 19.14 -58.02
CA PRO A 151 -15.62 17.72 -58.33
C PRO A 151 -14.58 16.98 -57.47
N THR A 152 -14.99 15.89 -56.82
CA THR A 152 -14.11 15.07 -55.98
C THR A 152 -14.20 13.60 -56.37
N LEU A 153 -13.07 12.97 -56.69
CA LEU A 153 -13.01 11.56 -57.08
C LEU A 153 -12.47 10.68 -55.95
N TRP A 154 -13.29 9.72 -55.50
CA TRP A 154 -12.88 8.66 -54.59
C TRP A 154 -12.92 7.33 -55.33
N ASP A 155 -11.89 7.08 -56.12
CA ASP A 155 -11.74 5.78 -56.77
C ASP A 155 -11.17 4.72 -55.84
N TYR A 156 -10.96 3.52 -56.36
CA TYR A 156 -10.51 2.39 -55.54
C TYR A 156 -9.23 2.69 -54.74
N ASP A 157 -8.25 3.35 -55.36
CA ASP A 157 -6.96 3.60 -54.73
C ASP A 157 -7.09 4.68 -53.65
N VAL A 158 -7.88 5.74 -53.91
CA VAL A 158 -8.19 6.77 -52.92
C VAL A 158 -8.96 6.20 -51.73
N ILE A 159 -9.95 5.34 -51.98
CA ILE A 159 -10.74 4.68 -50.91
C ILE A 159 -9.83 3.79 -50.05
N LEU A 160 -8.90 3.04 -50.66
CA LEU A 160 -7.95 2.21 -49.91
C LEU A 160 -7.03 3.06 -49.01
N GLU A 161 -6.51 4.18 -49.51
CA GLU A 161 -5.66 5.07 -48.70
C GLU A 161 -6.45 5.71 -47.54
N LYS A 162 -7.73 6.05 -47.76
CA LYS A 162 -8.61 6.53 -46.69
C LYS A 162 -8.87 5.45 -45.64
N LEU A 163 -9.17 4.21 -46.05
CA LEU A 163 -9.32 3.07 -45.13
C LEU A 163 -8.04 2.73 -44.36
N ARG A 164 -6.86 2.92 -44.99
CA ARG A 164 -5.56 2.70 -44.36
C ARG A 164 -5.34 3.63 -43.16
N LYS A 165 -5.89 4.84 -43.21
CA LYS A 165 -5.87 5.81 -42.12
C LYS A 165 -7.01 5.60 -41.11
N ALA A 166 -8.19 5.17 -41.58
CA ALA A 166 -9.39 4.98 -40.78
C ALA A 166 -9.51 3.57 -40.15
N ARG A 167 -8.63 3.25 -39.18
CA ARG A 167 -8.57 1.92 -38.54
C ARG A 167 -9.91 1.43 -37.97
N ARG A 168 -10.68 2.31 -37.33
CA ARG A 168 -12.00 1.98 -36.75
C ARG A 168 -12.97 1.43 -37.81
N ILE A 169 -12.97 2.05 -38.99
CA ILE A 169 -13.83 1.66 -40.12
C ILE A 169 -13.31 0.33 -40.68
N THR A 170 -12.00 0.21 -40.88
CA THR A 170 -11.38 -1.01 -41.40
C THR A 170 -11.63 -2.23 -40.50
N GLU A 171 -11.47 -2.10 -39.19
CA GLU A 171 -11.77 -3.17 -38.23
C GLU A 171 -13.24 -3.60 -38.26
N LYS A 172 -14.16 -2.63 -38.35
CA LYS A 172 -15.60 -2.89 -38.38
C LYS A 172 -16.03 -3.73 -39.58
N TYR A 173 -15.46 -3.47 -40.77
CA TYR A 173 -15.90 -4.11 -42.01
C TYR A 173 -15.02 -5.28 -42.45
N TYR A 174 -13.75 -5.33 -42.04
CA TYR A 174 -12.78 -6.32 -42.48
C TYR A 174 -12.18 -7.16 -41.34
N GLY A 175 -12.49 -6.83 -40.08
CA GLY A 175 -12.02 -7.53 -38.89
C GLY A 175 -10.66 -7.03 -38.37
N LEU A 176 -10.38 -7.38 -37.11
CA LEU A 176 -9.21 -6.92 -36.37
C LEU A 176 -7.88 -7.34 -37.01
N GLU A 177 -7.80 -8.57 -37.54
CA GLU A 177 -6.59 -9.09 -38.17
C GLU A 177 -6.25 -8.32 -39.46
N ALA A 178 -7.25 -8.06 -40.30
CA ALA A 178 -7.06 -7.28 -41.52
C ALA A 178 -6.67 -5.83 -41.20
N ALA A 179 -7.29 -5.20 -40.20
CA ALA A 179 -6.96 -3.85 -39.76
C ALA A 179 -5.52 -3.74 -39.23
N ASN A 180 -5.05 -4.72 -38.45
CA ASN A 180 -3.67 -4.76 -37.97
C ASN A 180 -2.64 -4.84 -39.09
N ARG A 181 -2.98 -5.56 -40.16
CA ARG A 181 -2.05 -5.81 -41.27
C ARG A 181 -2.18 -4.76 -42.39
N PHE A 182 -3.26 -3.98 -42.44
CA PHE A 182 -3.55 -3.03 -43.51
C PHE A 182 -3.40 -1.55 -43.09
N CYS A 183 -3.78 -1.17 -41.87
CA CYS A 183 -3.79 0.22 -41.44
C CYS A 183 -2.40 0.72 -41.00
N THR A 184 -2.09 1.99 -41.29
CA THR A 184 -0.80 2.62 -40.92
C THR A 184 -0.80 3.25 -39.53
N SER A 185 -1.97 3.41 -38.90
CA SER A 185 -2.04 3.82 -37.51
C SER A 185 -1.67 2.64 -36.61
N LEU A 186 -0.54 2.76 -35.92
CA LEU A 186 -0.16 1.86 -34.83
C LEU A 186 -1.37 1.66 -33.90
N PRO A 187 -1.56 0.44 -33.34
CA PRO A 187 -2.67 0.18 -32.43
C PRO A 187 -2.68 1.28 -31.37
N LEU A 188 -3.80 1.98 -31.23
CA LEU A 188 -4.02 2.87 -30.10
C LEU A 188 -3.64 2.08 -28.85
N PRO A 189 -2.70 2.56 -28.01
CA PRO A 189 -2.35 1.83 -26.82
C PRO A 189 -3.63 1.63 -26.01
N ILE A 190 -3.83 0.37 -25.62
CA ILE A 190 -4.87 -0.10 -24.71
C ILE A 190 -5.08 0.96 -23.63
N LYS A 191 -6.33 1.38 -23.36
CA LYS A 191 -6.67 2.43 -22.38
C LYS A 191 -6.08 2.12 -21.00
N TYR A 192 -4.86 2.58 -20.77
CA TYR A 192 -4.33 2.81 -19.45
C TYR A 192 -4.85 4.16 -18.95
N PRO A 193 -5.13 4.31 -17.65
CA PRO A 193 -5.64 5.58 -17.13
C PRO A 193 -4.60 6.67 -17.41
N TYR A 194 -4.95 7.62 -18.28
CA TYR A 194 -4.18 8.85 -18.48
C TYR A 194 -4.10 9.67 -17.17
N SER A 195 -5.07 9.46 -16.28
CA SER A 195 -5.11 9.98 -14.92
C SER A 195 -5.90 9.02 -14.01
N TYR A 196 -5.54 8.96 -12.74
CA TYR A 196 -6.34 8.37 -11.68
C TYR A 196 -7.37 9.37 -11.16
N SER A 197 -8.29 8.88 -10.32
CA SER A 197 -9.24 9.74 -9.61
C SER A 197 -8.49 10.75 -8.74
N LYS A 198 -8.90 12.02 -8.73
CA LYS A 198 -8.29 13.03 -7.85
C LYS A 198 -8.70 12.79 -6.40
N LYS A 199 -7.71 12.70 -5.51
CA LYS A 199 -7.87 12.54 -4.06
C LYS A 199 -8.94 11.53 -3.65
N LYS A 200 -8.93 10.36 -4.28
CA LYS A 200 -9.88 9.27 -3.96
C LYS A 200 -9.24 8.30 -3.00
N SER A 201 -10.02 7.85 -2.02
CA SER A 201 -9.58 6.90 -1.01
C SER A 201 -10.71 5.90 -0.77
N LEU A 202 -10.54 4.66 -1.21
CA LEU A 202 -11.52 3.57 -1.10
C LEU A 202 -10.95 2.46 -0.21
N CYS A 203 -11.77 1.83 0.62
CA CYS A 203 -11.40 0.60 1.33
C CYS A 203 -12.35 -0.51 0.90
N ILE A 204 -11.79 -1.66 0.52
CA ILE A 204 -12.54 -2.89 0.28
C ILE A 204 -11.90 -3.93 1.18
N ASP A 205 -12.64 -4.39 2.20
CA ASP A 205 -12.10 -5.22 3.28
C ASP A 205 -10.82 -4.59 3.88
N ASN A 206 -9.69 -5.29 3.83
CA ASN A 206 -8.40 -4.78 4.29
C ASN A 206 -7.54 -4.14 3.19
N LEU A 207 -8.03 -4.03 1.96
CA LEU A 207 -7.32 -3.37 0.86
C LEU A 207 -7.76 -1.91 0.76
N ALA A 208 -6.83 -0.98 1.02
CA ALA A 208 -7.02 0.44 0.76
C ALA A 208 -6.45 0.81 -0.61
N ILE A 209 -7.28 1.41 -1.45
CA ILE A 209 -6.91 1.94 -2.76
C ILE A 209 -6.97 3.47 -2.67
N ILE A 210 -5.82 4.10 -2.79
CA ILE A 210 -5.62 5.54 -2.60
C ILE A 210 -5.04 6.10 -3.89
N GLU A 211 -5.75 7.04 -4.49
CA GLU A 211 -5.46 7.56 -5.83
C GLU A 211 -5.43 9.08 -5.80
N ASN A 212 -4.45 9.65 -6.49
CA ASN A 212 -4.43 11.07 -6.79
C ASN A 212 -3.74 11.34 -8.13
N ASP A 213 -4.54 11.68 -9.15
CA ASP A 213 -4.17 12.14 -10.50
C ASP A 213 -3.05 11.33 -11.19
N SER A 214 -1.80 11.49 -10.77
CA SER A 214 -0.65 10.77 -11.32
C SER A 214 -0.20 9.51 -10.56
N VAL A 215 -0.66 9.29 -9.32
CA VAL A 215 -0.19 8.22 -8.43
C VAL A 215 -1.35 7.39 -7.86
N ARG A 216 -1.16 6.07 -7.79
CA ARG A 216 -2.03 5.13 -7.08
C ARG A 216 -1.21 4.27 -6.13
N LEU A 217 -1.69 4.13 -4.90
CA LEU A 217 -1.19 3.21 -3.89
C LEU A 217 -2.29 2.24 -3.52
N GLU A 218 -1.97 0.96 -3.62
CA GLU A 218 -2.77 -0.13 -3.07
C GLU A 218 -2.03 -0.67 -1.86
N VAL A 219 -2.66 -0.65 -0.70
CA VAL A 219 -2.05 -1.13 0.55
C VAL A 219 -2.99 -2.08 1.27
N PHE A 220 -2.47 -3.27 1.60
CA PHE A 220 -3.15 -4.22 2.47
C PHE A 220 -2.88 -3.82 3.91
N LEU A 221 -3.90 -3.27 4.57
CA LEU A 221 -3.86 -2.85 5.96
C LEU A 221 -3.69 -4.06 6.90
N PRO A 222 -3.07 -3.86 8.08
CA PRO A 222 -2.87 -4.93 9.05
C PRO A 222 -4.22 -5.50 9.50
N THR A 223 -4.25 -6.82 9.72
CA THR A 223 -5.44 -7.52 10.19
C THR A 223 -5.06 -8.51 11.28
N GLU A 224 -6.06 -8.98 12.03
CA GLU A 224 -5.87 -9.99 13.07
C GLU A 224 -5.31 -11.33 12.55
N LYS A 225 -5.41 -11.59 11.23
CA LYS A 225 -4.97 -12.85 10.60
C LYS A 225 -3.64 -12.76 9.88
N LYS A 226 -3.29 -11.59 9.35
CA LYS A 226 -2.10 -11.41 8.50
C LYS A 226 -1.19 -10.35 9.13
N PRO A 227 0.03 -10.74 9.56
CA PRO A 227 0.99 -9.82 10.13
C PRO A 227 1.53 -8.84 9.10
N ASN A 228 1.79 -9.33 7.88
CA ASN A 228 2.58 -8.59 6.89
C ASN A 228 1.73 -7.63 6.07
N LEU A 229 2.10 -6.34 6.12
CA LEU A 229 1.63 -5.33 5.17
C LEU A 229 2.33 -5.54 3.83
N THR A 230 1.57 -5.37 2.76
CA THR A 230 2.13 -5.32 1.42
C THR A 230 1.46 -4.19 0.66
N ALA A 231 2.21 -3.57 -0.23
CA ALA A 231 1.67 -2.49 -1.04
C ALA A 231 2.24 -2.46 -2.44
N ALA A 232 1.52 -1.77 -3.31
CA ALA A 232 1.83 -1.60 -4.72
C ALA A 232 1.63 -0.14 -5.13
N LEU A 233 2.65 0.44 -5.73
CA LEU A 233 2.65 1.80 -6.29
C LEU A 233 2.56 1.75 -7.81
N SER A 234 1.68 2.57 -8.38
CA SER A 234 1.51 2.71 -9.83
C SER A 234 1.44 4.19 -10.22
N PHE A 235 1.97 4.53 -11.40
CA PHE A 235 2.05 5.90 -11.92
C PHE A 235 1.38 5.99 -13.29
N THR A 236 0.80 7.14 -13.64
CA THR A 236 0.13 7.35 -14.95
C THR A 236 1.07 7.74 -16.08
N ARG A 237 2.36 7.41 -15.95
CA ARG A 237 3.37 7.74 -16.95
C ARG A 237 3.37 6.73 -18.09
N SER A 238 3.61 7.22 -19.30
CA SER A 238 3.70 6.37 -20.50
C SER A 238 4.90 5.42 -20.48
N ASP A 239 6.01 5.79 -19.84
CA ASP A 239 7.22 4.98 -19.73
C ASP A 239 7.15 3.91 -18.63
N LEU A 240 6.25 4.05 -17.66
CA LEU A 240 5.94 3.04 -16.63
C LEU A 240 4.64 2.29 -16.92
N ASN A 241 4.23 2.27 -18.19
CA ASN A 241 2.98 1.65 -18.56
C ASN A 241 2.97 0.14 -18.25
N GLY A 242 1.95 -0.34 -17.53
CA GLY A 242 1.83 -1.72 -17.08
C GLY A 242 2.82 -2.10 -15.96
N VAL A 243 3.56 -1.15 -15.40
CA VAL A 243 4.52 -1.38 -14.32
C VAL A 243 3.88 -1.04 -12.98
N THR A 244 3.96 -1.98 -12.05
CA THR A 244 3.57 -1.79 -10.65
C THR A 244 4.77 -2.11 -9.77
N ILE A 245 5.07 -1.21 -8.84
CA ILE A 245 6.21 -1.33 -7.93
C ILE A 245 5.71 -1.86 -6.58
N SER A 246 6.09 -3.08 -6.23
CA SER A 246 5.80 -3.65 -4.91
C SER A 246 6.68 -3.00 -3.83
N CYS A 247 6.10 -2.73 -2.67
CA CYS A 247 6.80 -2.21 -1.51
C CYS A 247 6.71 -3.22 -0.34
N ASP A 248 7.84 -3.44 0.32
CA ASP A 248 7.92 -4.16 1.58
C ASP A 248 7.18 -3.40 2.68
N GLY A 249 6.40 -4.12 3.50
CA GLY A 249 5.54 -3.53 4.53
C GLY A 249 6.30 -2.73 5.58
N LYS A 250 7.40 -3.30 6.09
CA LYS A 250 8.28 -2.65 7.07
C LYS A 250 8.88 -1.35 6.52
N ALA A 251 9.35 -1.37 5.28
CA ALA A 251 9.84 -0.16 4.61
C ALA A 251 8.71 0.87 4.43
N LEU A 252 7.53 0.46 3.99
CA LEU A 252 6.40 1.35 3.77
C LEU A 252 5.92 2.00 5.07
N VAL A 253 5.77 1.24 6.16
CA VAL A 253 5.38 1.78 7.47
C VAL A 253 6.37 2.84 7.93
N LYS A 254 7.67 2.59 7.78
CA LYS A 254 8.71 3.58 8.09
C LYS A 254 8.55 4.85 7.26
N PHE A 255 8.32 4.74 5.96
CA PHE A 255 8.14 5.92 5.10
C PHE A 255 6.85 6.70 5.40
N MET A 256 5.74 5.99 5.64
CA MET A 256 4.48 6.60 6.05
C MET A 256 4.64 7.37 7.37
N GLN A 257 5.35 6.76 8.34
CA GLN A 257 5.64 7.39 9.63
C GLN A 257 6.56 8.60 9.47
N GLU A 258 7.63 8.52 8.67
CA GLU A 258 8.51 9.67 8.39
C GLU A 258 7.73 10.83 7.78
N ARG A 259 6.85 10.53 6.82
CA ARG A 259 5.99 11.53 6.20
C ARG A 259 5.01 12.14 7.20
N ALA A 260 4.43 11.37 8.11
CA ALA A 260 3.45 11.86 9.07
C ALA A 260 3.99 12.95 10.00
N HIS A 261 5.30 12.89 10.31
CA HIS A 261 6.00 13.82 11.19
C HIS A 261 6.86 14.86 10.43
N ALA A 262 6.74 14.89 9.10
CA ALA A 262 7.36 15.88 8.24
C ALA A 262 6.30 16.82 7.64
N SER A 263 6.69 18.02 7.23
CA SER A 263 5.75 18.95 6.58
C SER A 263 5.41 18.45 5.16
N HIS A 264 6.43 17.93 4.47
CA HIS A 264 6.36 17.44 3.10
C HIS A 264 7.19 16.18 2.91
N ILE A 265 6.81 15.32 1.97
CA ILE A 265 7.51 14.09 1.60
C ILE A 265 8.95 14.35 1.14
N LYS A 266 9.24 15.56 0.65
CA LYS A 266 10.59 16.00 0.23
C LYS A 266 11.59 16.12 1.39
N GLU A 267 11.10 16.19 2.63
CA GLU A 267 11.92 16.22 3.86
C GLU A 267 12.21 14.81 4.40
N THR A 268 11.63 13.77 3.78
CA THR A 268 11.75 12.38 4.23
C THR A 268 12.84 11.64 3.48
N SER A 269 13.26 10.47 3.99
CA SER A 269 14.23 9.62 3.28
C SER A 269 13.67 8.99 1.99
N LEU A 270 12.36 9.08 1.78
CA LEU A 270 11.68 8.56 0.60
C LEU A 270 11.97 9.39 -0.67
N ILE A 271 12.30 10.68 -0.53
CA ILE A 271 12.56 11.58 -1.66
C ILE A 271 13.91 12.26 -1.53
N GLN A 272 14.77 12.05 -2.52
CA GLN A 272 16.01 12.82 -2.67
C GLN A 272 15.82 13.92 -3.70
N THR A 273 16.01 15.18 -3.30
CA THR A 273 15.93 16.34 -4.21
C THR A 273 17.33 16.69 -4.72
N LEU A 274 17.52 16.68 -6.04
CA LEU A 274 18.75 17.13 -6.70
C LEU A 274 18.57 18.55 -7.22
N ASN A 275 19.41 19.47 -6.73
CA ASN A 275 19.42 20.87 -7.15
C ASN A 275 20.29 21.05 -8.39
N THR A 276 19.79 20.61 -9.55
CA THR A 276 20.47 20.74 -10.85
C THR A 276 19.62 21.56 -11.83
N GLY A 277 19.45 22.87 -11.60
CA GLY A 277 18.75 23.79 -12.51
C GLY A 277 17.23 23.60 -12.63
N ASN A 278 16.78 22.37 -12.87
CA ASN A 278 15.43 21.87 -12.68
C ASN A 278 15.46 20.94 -11.45
N SER A 279 14.64 21.23 -10.42
CA SER A 279 14.54 20.39 -9.23
C SER A 279 14.03 18.99 -9.62
N LEU A 280 14.93 18.01 -9.65
CA LEU A 280 14.60 16.60 -9.89
C LEU A 280 14.39 15.92 -8.53
N ASN A 281 13.20 15.36 -8.31
CA ASN A 281 12.91 14.58 -7.11
C ASN A 281 13.09 13.10 -7.45
N ILE A 282 13.78 12.34 -6.61
CA ILE A 282 14.00 10.90 -6.81
C ILE A 282 13.31 10.16 -5.68
N LEU A 283 12.35 9.31 -6.02
CA LEU A 283 11.76 8.32 -5.13
C LEU A 283 12.78 7.22 -4.82
N VAL A 284 13.02 6.99 -3.53
CA VAL A 284 14.01 6.06 -2.98
C VAL A 284 13.31 4.95 -2.22
N LEU A 285 13.02 3.84 -2.90
CA LEU A 285 12.54 2.59 -2.28
C LEU A 285 13.70 1.62 -2.07
N PRO A 286 13.61 0.57 -1.24
CA PRO A 286 14.73 -0.35 -1.01
C PRO A 286 15.36 -0.92 -2.29
N THR A 287 14.53 -1.25 -3.30
CA THR A 287 14.96 -1.90 -4.54
C THR A 287 14.79 -1.04 -5.80
N VAL A 288 14.13 0.13 -5.69
CA VAL A 288 13.76 0.96 -6.85
C VAL A 288 14.17 2.41 -6.64
N ARG A 289 14.63 3.05 -7.71
CA ARG A 289 14.80 4.51 -7.80
C ARG A 289 13.95 5.01 -8.95
N LEU A 290 13.13 6.03 -8.73
CA LEU A 290 12.28 6.60 -9.77
C LEU A 290 12.31 8.12 -9.72
N THR A 291 12.66 8.76 -10.83
CA THR A 291 12.61 10.22 -10.94
C THR A 291 11.17 10.69 -11.06
N LEU A 292 10.75 11.61 -10.18
CA LEU A 292 9.42 12.20 -10.14
C LEU A 292 9.47 13.69 -10.51
N ASN A 293 8.46 14.14 -11.24
CA ASN A 293 8.19 15.57 -11.40
C ASN A 293 7.52 16.14 -10.14
N ASN A 294 7.35 17.47 -10.08
CA ASN A 294 6.78 18.13 -8.90
C ASN A 294 5.31 17.75 -8.65
N ASN A 295 4.50 17.54 -9.69
CA ASN A 295 3.10 17.13 -9.54
C ASN A 295 3.02 15.70 -8.98
N GLU A 296 3.79 14.78 -9.53
CA GLU A 296 3.89 13.39 -9.04
C GLU A 296 4.37 13.34 -7.59
N SER A 297 5.32 14.21 -7.22
CA SER A 297 5.80 14.29 -5.84
C SER A 297 4.72 14.78 -4.88
N ASN A 298 3.90 15.76 -5.31
CA ASN A 298 2.78 16.27 -4.51
C ASN A 298 1.62 15.26 -4.44
N ASP A 299 1.38 14.51 -5.51
CA ASP A 299 0.37 13.47 -5.52
C ASP A 299 0.77 12.31 -4.60
N LEU A 300 2.04 11.88 -4.68
CA LEU A 300 2.61 10.88 -3.78
C LEU A 300 2.58 11.35 -2.32
N ASP A 301 2.90 12.62 -2.05
CA ASP A 301 2.82 13.22 -0.71
C ASP A 301 1.46 12.99 -0.05
N TRP A 302 0.38 13.33 -0.78
CA TRP A 302 -0.98 13.14 -0.32
C TRP A 302 -1.33 11.65 -0.16
N VAL A 303 -0.97 10.83 -1.15
CA VAL A 303 -1.26 9.38 -1.15
C VAL A 303 -0.63 8.68 0.06
N ILE A 304 0.65 8.96 0.36
CA ILE A 304 1.37 8.37 1.50
C ILE A 304 0.78 8.86 2.84
N PHE A 305 0.42 10.14 2.94
CA PHE A 305 -0.18 10.68 4.15
C PHE A 305 -1.59 10.11 4.44
N GLU A 306 -2.41 9.91 3.41
CA GLU A 306 -3.71 9.25 3.58
C GLU A 306 -3.57 7.76 3.92
N ALA A 307 -2.55 7.09 3.37
CA ALA A 307 -2.24 5.70 3.73
C ALA A 307 -1.87 5.58 5.21
N TRP A 308 -1.03 6.50 5.71
CA TRP A 308 -0.66 6.55 7.13
C TRP A 308 -1.87 6.61 8.05
N LYS A 309 -2.83 7.51 7.78
CA LYS A 309 -4.04 7.68 8.62
C LYS A 309 -4.84 6.38 8.75
N ARG A 310 -4.98 5.64 7.66
CA ARG A 310 -5.69 4.36 7.64
C ARG A 310 -4.91 3.30 8.39
N TYR A 311 -3.62 3.18 8.06
CA TYR A 311 -2.71 2.25 8.70
C TYR A 311 -2.70 2.40 10.22
N ILE A 312 -2.44 3.61 10.73
CA ILE A 312 -2.29 3.83 12.17
C ILE A 312 -3.61 3.60 12.92
N SER A 313 -4.75 3.91 12.28
CA SER A 313 -6.08 3.62 12.82
C SER A 313 -6.30 2.12 13.02
N GLU A 314 -6.05 1.31 11.99
CA GLU A 314 -6.22 -0.15 12.06
C GLU A 314 -5.22 -0.80 13.01
N ALA A 315 -3.94 -0.42 12.93
CA ALA A 315 -2.90 -0.97 13.80
C ALA A 315 -3.20 -0.65 15.29
N THR A 316 -3.66 0.57 15.59
CA THR A 316 -4.08 0.95 16.94
C THR A 316 -5.35 0.22 17.38
N SER A 317 -6.27 -0.08 16.47
CA SER A 317 -7.46 -0.88 16.77
C SER A 317 -7.09 -2.30 17.21
N ILE A 318 -6.15 -2.95 16.50
CA ILE A 318 -5.61 -4.25 16.88
C ILE A 318 -4.87 -4.17 18.22
N GLU A 319 -4.01 -3.16 18.39
CA GLU A 319 -3.27 -2.95 19.65
C GLU A 319 -4.21 -2.79 20.85
N LYS A 320 -5.32 -2.05 20.71
CA LYS A 320 -6.31 -1.88 21.79
C LYS A 320 -6.95 -3.20 22.21
N LYS A 321 -7.16 -4.12 21.26
CA LYS A 321 -7.73 -5.45 21.54
C LYS A 321 -6.72 -6.39 22.18
N TRP A 322 -5.52 -6.46 21.61
CA TRP A 322 -4.51 -7.45 21.99
C TRP A 322 -3.58 -6.99 23.12
N LYS A 323 -3.47 -5.68 23.36
CA LYS A 323 -2.63 -5.02 24.37
C LYS A 323 -1.17 -5.47 24.32
N THR A 324 -0.58 -5.45 23.13
CA THR A 324 0.77 -6.00 22.91
C THR A 324 1.89 -4.95 22.96
N ALA A 325 1.59 -3.65 23.06
CA ALA A 325 2.60 -2.58 22.93
C ALA A 325 3.81 -2.72 23.88
N ARG A 326 3.63 -3.39 25.02
CA ARG A 326 4.66 -3.64 26.04
C ARG A 326 5.62 -4.78 25.67
N PHE A 327 5.32 -5.58 24.67
CA PHE A 327 6.03 -6.82 24.36
C PHE A 327 6.63 -6.78 22.95
N ASP A 328 7.82 -7.36 22.79
CA ASP A 328 8.46 -7.45 21.48
C ASP A 328 7.97 -8.68 20.70
N LEU A 329 7.82 -8.51 19.39
CA LEU A 329 7.59 -9.62 18.48
C LEU A 329 8.80 -10.58 18.47
N LEU A 330 8.52 -11.88 18.39
CA LEU A 330 9.53 -12.94 18.31
C LEU A 330 10.19 -12.96 16.94
N LYS A 331 9.38 -13.01 15.88
CA LYS A 331 9.79 -13.07 14.47
C LYS A 331 8.77 -12.32 13.62
N GLU A 332 9.22 -11.88 12.44
CA GLU A 332 8.42 -11.05 11.53
C GLU A 332 7.32 -11.82 10.78
N ASP A 333 7.32 -13.15 10.81
CA ASP A 333 6.44 -14.01 9.98
C ASP A 333 5.09 -14.36 10.61
N HIS A 334 4.91 -14.17 11.92
CA HIS A 334 3.65 -14.44 12.63
C HIS A 334 3.55 -13.66 13.94
N PHE A 335 2.31 -13.47 14.43
CA PHE A 335 2.05 -12.77 15.70
C PHE A 335 2.42 -13.63 16.92
N ALA A 336 3.68 -13.56 17.34
CA ALA A 336 4.17 -14.17 18.57
C ALA A 336 4.90 -13.13 19.42
N PHE A 337 4.31 -12.69 20.53
CA PHE A 337 4.85 -11.64 21.40
C PHE A 337 5.53 -12.24 22.63
N LYS A 338 6.79 -11.88 22.89
CA LYS A 338 7.59 -12.39 24.01
C LYS A 338 7.05 -11.86 25.33
N LEU A 339 6.44 -12.71 26.15
CA LEU A 339 5.99 -12.33 27.50
C LEU A 339 7.08 -12.59 28.56
N PHE A 340 7.71 -13.76 28.50
CA PHE A 340 8.71 -14.19 29.48
C PHE A 340 9.84 -14.98 28.85
N SER A 341 11.02 -14.92 29.47
CA SER A 341 12.05 -15.97 29.36
C SER A 341 12.00 -16.83 30.61
N ILE A 342 11.97 -18.15 30.44
CA ILE A 342 11.95 -19.12 31.53
C ILE A 342 12.97 -20.24 31.34
N GLU A 343 13.48 -20.79 32.43
CA GLU A 343 14.38 -21.95 32.38
C GLU A 343 13.63 -23.24 31.97
N LEU A 344 14.28 -24.10 31.18
CA LEU A 344 13.69 -25.35 30.65
C LEU A 344 13.08 -26.25 31.73
N TRP A 345 13.72 -26.39 32.89
CA TRP A 345 13.19 -27.23 33.97
C TRP A 345 11.89 -26.66 34.55
N PHE A 346 11.72 -25.34 34.55
CA PHE A 346 10.52 -24.70 35.06
C PHE A 346 9.38 -24.84 34.05
N TRP A 347 9.67 -24.75 32.75
CA TRP A 347 8.73 -25.14 31.71
C TRP A 347 8.22 -26.58 31.89
N GLN A 348 9.12 -27.53 32.16
CA GLN A 348 8.72 -28.91 32.46
C GLN A 348 7.84 -29.00 33.72
N ALA A 349 8.10 -28.17 34.74
CA ALA A 349 7.26 -28.10 35.93
C ALA A 349 5.86 -27.55 35.60
N ILE A 350 5.75 -26.54 34.73
CA ILE A 350 4.46 -26.00 34.25
C ILE A 350 3.66 -27.09 33.53
N ILE A 351 4.27 -27.83 32.60
CA ILE A 351 3.58 -28.91 31.87
C ILE A 351 3.16 -30.07 32.81
N GLN A 352 3.99 -30.40 33.79
CA GLN A 352 3.59 -31.41 34.79
C GLN A 352 2.46 -30.92 35.69
N TYR A 353 2.46 -29.62 36.03
CA TYR A 353 1.37 -29.00 36.78
C TYR A 353 0.07 -29.02 35.98
N SER A 354 0.10 -28.64 34.71
CA SER A 354 -1.09 -28.70 33.83
C SER A 354 -1.61 -30.12 33.67
N TYR A 355 -0.74 -31.13 33.65
CA TYR A 355 -1.17 -32.54 33.64
C TYR A 355 -1.87 -32.94 34.93
N GLU A 356 -1.39 -32.50 36.10
CA GLU A 356 -1.98 -32.84 37.39
C GLU A 356 -3.35 -32.18 37.58
N PHE A 357 -3.47 -30.92 37.15
CA PHE A 357 -4.69 -30.12 37.23
C PHE A 357 -5.44 -30.06 35.89
N ASP A 358 -5.45 -31.16 35.14
CA ASP A 358 -6.21 -31.25 33.90
C ASP A 358 -7.73 -31.16 34.16
N TYR A 359 -8.48 -30.44 33.32
CA TYR A 359 -9.92 -30.21 33.51
C TYR A 359 -10.75 -31.52 33.58
N ALA A 360 -10.25 -32.61 33.01
CA ALA A 360 -10.92 -33.91 33.05
C ALA A 360 -10.65 -34.69 34.35
N LYS A 361 -9.66 -34.28 35.16
CA LYS A 361 -9.23 -34.99 36.38
C LYS A 361 -9.84 -34.46 37.67
N GLY A 362 -10.47 -33.29 37.64
CA GLY A 362 -11.07 -32.70 38.82
C GLY A 362 -11.97 -31.52 38.48
N ASN A 363 -12.59 -30.96 39.52
CA ASN A 363 -13.59 -29.90 39.42
C ASN A 363 -13.27 -28.70 40.33
N THR A 364 -12.03 -28.58 40.81
CA THR A 364 -11.59 -27.42 41.57
C THR A 364 -11.27 -26.26 40.64
N GLU A 365 -11.18 -25.04 41.17
CA GLU A 365 -10.76 -23.83 40.43
C GLU A 365 -9.38 -23.93 39.74
N HIS A 366 -8.57 -24.92 40.10
CA HIS A 366 -7.27 -25.16 39.49
C HIS A 366 -7.35 -26.08 38.26
N HIS A 367 -8.43 -26.84 38.11
CA HIS A 367 -8.59 -27.81 37.02
C HIS A 367 -9.08 -27.14 35.73
N ILE A 368 -8.26 -26.20 35.22
CA ILE A 368 -8.56 -25.34 34.08
C ILE A 368 -7.58 -25.54 32.91
N PHE A 369 -6.88 -26.68 32.87
CA PHE A 369 -5.89 -26.98 31.83
C PHE A 369 -6.39 -28.08 30.89
N ASP A 370 -6.28 -27.86 29.58
CA ASP A 370 -6.36 -28.91 28.56
C ASP A 370 -4.95 -29.44 28.31
N ASN A 371 -4.56 -30.51 29.00
CA ASN A 371 -3.19 -30.97 28.93
C ASN A 371 -2.84 -31.49 27.53
N ALA A 372 -1.89 -30.81 26.89
CA ALA A 372 -1.27 -31.24 25.65
C ALA A 372 0.26 -31.22 25.77
N PRO A 373 0.99 -32.20 25.18
CA PRO A 373 2.44 -32.14 25.17
C PRO A 373 2.92 -30.92 24.38
N GLY A 374 3.85 -30.17 24.96
CA GLY A 374 4.57 -29.09 24.26
C GLY A 374 3.88 -27.72 24.23
N CYS A 375 2.70 -27.55 24.81
CA CYS A 375 2.07 -26.24 24.94
C CYS A 375 1.28 -26.12 26.26
N LEU A 376 1.06 -24.89 26.70
CA LEU A 376 0.20 -24.57 27.83
C LEU A 376 -1.16 -24.14 27.29
N LYS A 377 -2.24 -24.86 27.64
CA LYS A 377 -3.60 -24.50 27.24
C LYS A 377 -4.49 -24.33 28.46
N ILE A 378 -5.21 -23.23 28.49
CA ILE A 378 -6.19 -22.91 29.53
C ILE A 378 -7.57 -23.07 28.93
N TYR A 379 -8.31 -24.02 29.48
CA TYR A 379 -9.63 -24.43 29.03
C TYR A 379 -10.58 -24.60 30.21
N VAL A 380 -11.73 -23.96 30.12
CA VAL A 380 -12.81 -24.07 31.10
C VAL A 380 -13.95 -24.86 30.48
N LYS A 381 -14.27 -26.01 31.08
CA LYS A 381 -15.30 -26.94 30.59
C LYS A 381 -16.72 -26.42 30.84
N ASP A 382 -16.97 -25.92 32.04
CA ASP A 382 -18.28 -25.44 32.52
C ASP A 382 -18.14 -23.98 32.94
N GLU A 383 -19.10 -23.13 32.55
CA GLU A 383 -19.04 -21.70 32.86
C GLU A 383 -18.98 -21.45 34.38
N THR A 384 -18.09 -20.55 34.78
CA THR A 384 -17.91 -20.13 36.17
C THR A 384 -18.27 -18.65 36.34
N LEU A 385 -18.33 -18.17 37.58
CA LEU A 385 -18.55 -16.74 37.85
C LEU A 385 -17.47 -15.85 37.21
N SER A 386 -16.24 -16.36 37.07
CA SER A 386 -15.07 -15.62 36.60
C SER A 386 -14.68 -15.89 35.15
N LEU A 387 -15.03 -17.04 34.58
CA LEU A 387 -14.58 -17.48 33.25
C LEU A 387 -15.72 -18.16 32.49
N SER A 388 -15.89 -17.77 31.23
CA SER A 388 -16.78 -18.40 30.27
C SER A 388 -16.29 -19.80 29.90
N ARG A 389 -17.16 -20.64 29.34
CA ARG A 389 -16.74 -21.93 28.79
C ARG A 389 -15.91 -21.74 27.52
N GLY A 390 -14.75 -22.39 27.42
CA GLY A 390 -13.92 -22.36 26.21
C GLY A 390 -12.42 -22.27 26.48
N PHE A 391 -11.66 -21.98 25.42
CA PHE A 391 -10.22 -21.69 25.51
C PHE A 391 -10.01 -20.22 25.85
N HIS A 392 -9.12 -19.96 26.81
CA HIS A 392 -8.76 -18.61 27.24
C HIS A 392 -7.34 -18.22 26.83
N LEU A 393 -6.43 -19.19 26.77
CA LEU A 393 -5.02 -18.97 26.43
C LEU A 393 -4.41 -20.26 25.87
N ILE A 394 -3.62 -20.12 24.81
CA ILE A 394 -2.73 -21.17 24.31
C ILE A 394 -1.35 -20.54 24.11
N MET A 395 -0.33 -21.12 24.74
CA MET A 395 1.05 -20.64 24.66
C MET A 395 2.02 -21.74 24.25
N TYR A 396 2.94 -21.36 23.39
CA TYR A 396 4.01 -22.22 22.91
C TYR A 396 5.37 -21.73 23.43
N PRO A 397 6.26 -22.65 23.82
CA PRO A 397 7.64 -22.33 24.13
C PRO A 397 8.45 -22.18 22.83
N TYR A 398 9.33 -21.19 22.78
CA TYR A 398 10.26 -20.97 21.69
C TYR A 398 11.69 -21.01 22.20
N SER A 399 12.60 -21.61 21.44
CA SER A 399 14.02 -21.61 21.80
C SER A 399 14.59 -20.19 21.74
N SER A 400 15.38 -19.84 22.74
CA SER A 400 16.30 -18.71 22.69
C SER A 400 17.25 -18.84 21.48
N GLU A 401 17.43 -17.76 20.71
CA GLU A 401 18.40 -17.74 19.59
C GLU A 401 19.86 -17.79 20.06
N ARG A 402 20.11 -17.68 21.38
CA ARG A 402 21.46 -17.73 21.94
C ARG A 402 21.94 -19.19 21.99
N VAL A 403 23.01 -19.47 21.24
CA VAL A 403 23.65 -20.80 21.07
C VAL A 403 23.85 -21.59 22.37
N TYR A 404 24.04 -20.92 23.51
CA TYR A 404 24.31 -21.56 24.81
C TYR A 404 23.20 -21.40 25.85
N SER A 405 22.08 -20.77 25.52
CA SER A 405 20.97 -20.57 26.46
C SER A 405 20.04 -21.78 26.42
N THR A 406 19.74 -22.33 27.60
CA THR A 406 18.68 -23.33 27.79
C THR A 406 17.32 -22.69 28.05
N ASP A 407 17.22 -21.36 27.91
CA ASP A 407 16.03 -20.61 28.23
C ASP A 407 15.05 -20.63 27.07
N LEU A 408 13.78 -20.61 27.42
CA LEU A 408 12.65 -20.64 26.50
C LEU A 408 11.89 -19.34 26.59
N PHE A 409 11.52 -18.79 25.44
CA PHE A 409 10.55 -17.71 25.38
C PHE A 409 9.14 -18.27 25.45
N LEU A 410 8.34 -17.78 26.39
CA LEU A 410 6.90 -17.97 26.38
C LEU A 410 6.27 -16.82 25.61
N CYS A 411 5.69 -17.15 24.46
CA CYS A 411 5.08 -16.17 23.57
C CYS A 411 3.55 -16.24 23.64
N TRP A 412 2.92 -15.07 23.62
CA TRP A 412 1.48 -14.91 23.43
C TRP A 412 1.16 -14.80 21.94
N GLN A 413 0.05 -15.40 21.54
CA GLN A 413 -0.49 -15.35 20.19
C GLN A 413 -2.00 -15.09 20.26
N PRO A 414 -2.58 -14.40 19.26
CA PRO A 414 -4.02 -14.24 19.19
C PRO A 414 -4.70 -15.60 19.04
N LEU A 415 -5.78 -15.81 19.79
CA LEU A 415 -6.60 -17.01 19.66
C LEU A 415 -7.60 -16.87 18.52
N THR A 416 -7.78 -17.97 17.79
CA THR A 416 -8.81 -18.12 16.76
C THR A 416 -9.77 -19.25 17.12
N ASP A 417 -10.98 -19.18 16.59
CA ASP A 417 -11.92 -20.28 16.63
C ASP A 417 -11.50 -21.43 15.69
N ILE A 418 -12.34 -22.46 15.59
CA ILE A 418 -12.09 -23.66 14.77
C ILE A 418 -12.04 -23.33 13.27
N VAL A 419 -12.74 -22.28 12.82
CA VAL A 419 -12.78 -21.83 11.41
C VAL A 419 -11.64 -20.82 11.12
N GLY A 420 -10.89 -20.43 12.15
CA GLY A 420 -9.79 -19.47 12.05
C GLY A 420 -10.27 -18.01 12.17
N GLU A 421 -11.45 -17.76 12.73
CA GLU A 421 -11.94 -16.41 13.01
C GLU A 421 -11.42 -15.90 14.37
N PRO A 422 -11.10 -14.60 14.50
CA PRO A 422 -10.62 -14.05 15.76
C PRO A 422 -11.67 -14.10 16.87
N LEU A 423 -11.24 -14.41 18.08
CA LEU A 423 -12.10 -14.44 19.26
C LEU A 423 -12.26 -13.05 19.90
N THR A 424 -13.32 -12.89 20.69
CA THR A 424 -13.50 -11.73 21.56
C THR A 424 -12.59 -11.81 22.78
N TYR A 425 -11.82 -10.75 23.01
CA TYR A 425 -10.89 -10.67 24.15
C TYR A 425 -11.56 -10.03 25.37
N SER A 426 -11.52 -10.73 26.50
CA SER A 426 -12.01 -10.24 27.78
C SER A 426 -11.35 -11.02 28.92
N SER A 427 -11.48 -10.56 30.17
CA SER A 427 -11.03 -11.35 31.31
C SER A 427 -11.82 -12.66 31.50
N ARG A 428 -13.01 -12.77 30.91
CA ARG A 428 -13.87 -13.96 30.96
C ARG A 428 -13.67 -14.91 29.79
N ASP A 429 -13.23 -14.41 28.62
CA ASP A 429 -13.14 -15.15 27.36
C ASP A 429 -11.67 -15.32 26.95
N ALA A 430 -11.30 -15.05 25.69
CA ALA A 430 -9.90 -15.08 25.27
C ALA A 430 -9.09 -13.98 25.96
N TRP A 431 -7.92 -14.31 26.49
CA TRP A 431 -7.10 -13.37 27.22
C TRP A 431 -6.16 -12.59 26.30
N ASP A 432 -6.13 -11.27 26.48
CA ASP A 432 -5.16 -10.39 25.82
C ASP A 432 -3.73 -10.61 26.37
N ALA A 433 -2.73 -10.02 25.72
CA ALA A 433 -1.33 -10.25 26.07
C ALA A 433 -0.98 -9.77 27.48
N GLU A 434 -1.54 -8.63 27.92
CA GLU A 434 -1.30 -8.08 29.24
C GLU A 434 -1.99 -8.88 30.36
N TYR A 435 -3.25 -9.28 30.15
CA TYR A 435 -3.95 -10.14 31.08
C TYR A 435 -3.22 -11.46 31.24
N SER A 436 -2.79 -12.07 30.13
CA SER A 436 -2.00 -13.30 30.13
C SER A 436 -0.69 -13.13 30.89
N HIS A 437 0.04 -12.04 30.65
CA HIS A 437 1.28 -11.74 31.35
C HIS A 437 1.07 -11.63 32.88
N ASN A 438 0.08 -10.85 33.31
CA ASN A 438 -0.20 -10.65 34.72
C ASN A 438 -0.70 -11.93 35.39
N TRP A 439 -1.58 -12.68 34.73
CA TRP A 439 -2.05 -13.97 35.23
C TRP A 439 -0.90 -14.98 35.40
N LEU A 440 0.05 -15.03 34.47
CA LEU A 440 1.23 -15.88 34.63
C LEU A 440 2.06 -15.48 35.84
N LEU A 441 2.32 -14.17 36.00
CA LEU A 441 3.17 -13.63 37.06
C LEU A 441 2.52 -13.76 38.45
N ASP A 442 1.26 -13.40 38.57
CA ASP A 442 0.53 -13.28 39.84
C ASP A 442 -0.15 -14.59 40.24
N TYR A 443 -0.56 -15.41 39.28
CA TYR A 443 -1.32 -16.63 39.52
C TYR A 443 -0.51 -17.90 39.27
N LEU A 444 -0.05 -18.15 38.04
CA LEU A 444 0.47 -19.46 37.65
C LEU A 444 1.87 -19.73 38.21
N PHE A 445 2.84 -18.85 37.92
CA PHE A 445 4.24 -19.11 38.25
C PHE A 445 4.48 -19.32 39.75
N PRO A 446 3.89 -18.52 40.67
CA PRO A 446 4.03 -18.77 42.10
C PRO A 446 3.49 -20.14 42.52
N ARG A 447 2.30 -20.52 42.00
CA ARG A 447 1.66 -21.80 42.33
C ARG A 447 2.45 -22.99 41.82
N VAL A 448 2.90 -22.95 40.56
CA VAL A 448 3.73 -24.01 39.96
C VAL A 448 5.02 -24.15 40.76
N TYR A 449 5.65 -23.03 41.12
CA TYR A 449 6.91 -23.05 41.85
C TYR A 449 6.78 -23.67 43.24
N ASP A 450 5.75 -23.30 43.99
CA ASP A 450 5.51 -23.85 45.33
C ASP A 450 5.05 -25.30 45.27
N TRP A 451 4.20 -25.67 44.31
CA TRP A 451 3.82 -27.05 44.04
C TRP A 451 5.05 -27.93 43.76
N TYR A 452 5.97 -27.45 42.91
CA TYR A 452 7.20 -28.17 42.57
C TYR A 452 8.11 -28.38 43.78
N LYS A 453 8.32 -27.33 44.59
CA LYS A 453 9.08 -27.42 45.86
C LYS A 453 8.47 -28.44 46.81
N ASN A 454 7.14 -28.41 46.98
CA ASN A 454 6.42 -29.32 47.86
C ASN A 454 6.55 -30.77 47.39
N ARG A 455 6.43 -31.02 46.08
CA ARG A 455 6.58 -32.35 45.50
C ARG A 455 8.00 -32.90 45.67
N LYS A 456 9.04 -32.08 45.44
CA LYS A 456 10.44 -32.47 45.70
C LYS A 456 10.71 -32.73 47.18
N SER A 457 10.13 -31.94 48.08
CA SER A 457 10.25 -32.14 49.52
C SER A 457 9.62 -33.48 49.95
N LYS A 458 8.39 -33.76 49.51
CA LYS A 458 7.69 -35.02 49.79
C LYS A 458 8.45 -36.24 49.26
N ARG A 459 8.93 -36.19 48.02
CA ARG A 459 9.72 -37.28 47.41
C ARG A 459 11.05 -37.53 48.12
N LYS A 460 11.69 -36.47 48.66
CA LYS A 460 12.88 -36.63 49.52
C LYS A 460 12.52 -37.21 50.88
N SER A 461 11.38 -36.86 51.46
CA SER A 461 10.92 -37.40 52.75
C SER A 461 10.59 -38.89 52.69
N SER A 462 10.00 -39.37 51.59
CA SER A 462 9.69 -40.81 51.41
C SER A 462 10.93 -41.68 51.17
N LEU A 463 12.04 -41.07 50.73
CA LEU A 463 13.35 -41.72 50.54
C LEU A 463 14.30 -41.52 51.75
N SER A 464 13.89 -40.76 52.76
CA SER A 464 14.71 -40.33 53.91
C SER A 464 14.61 -41.28 55.12
N PHE A 465 14.42 -42.58 54.89
CA PHE A 465 14.48 -43.59 55.97
C PHE A 465 15.91 -43.80 56.54
N LEU A 466 16.91 -43.07 56.02
CA LEU A 466 18.28 -43.07 56.53
C LEU A 466 18.69 -41.67 56.99
N ASN A 467 19.02 -41.58 58.28
CA ASN A 467 19.40 -40.39 59.05
C ASN A 467 20.64 -39.68 58.47
N PHE A 468 20.45 -38.72 57.58
CA PHE A 468 21.46 -37.71 57.26
C PHE A 468 20.94 -36.30 57.50
N LYS A 469 21.75 -35.49 58.20
CA LYS A 469 21.50 -34.08 58.51
C LYS A 469 20.97 -33.34 57.27
N ARG A 470 19.72 -32.88 57.34
CA ARG A 470 19.05 -32.11 56.28
C ARG A 470 19.81 -30.81 56.00
N LYS A 471 20.63 -30.76 54.95
CA LYS A 471 21.06 -29.49 54.36
C LYS A 471 19.82 -28.78 53.81
N LYS A 472 19.49 -27.59 54.34
CA LYS A 472 18.45 -26.72 53.77
C LYS A 472 18.80 -26.47 52.30
N THR A 473 17.96 -26.96 51.40
CA THR A 473 18.15 -26.72 49.96
C THR A 473 17.79 -25.26 49.72
N LYS A 474 18.75 -24.43 49.31
CA LYS A 474 18.49 -23.02 48.98
C LYS A 474 17.85 -22.98 47.60
N TYR A 475 16.55 -22.70 47.56
CA TYR A 475 15.83 -22.47 46.32
C TYR A 475 16.10 -21.03 45.84
N ARG A 476 16.26 -20.82 44.53
CA ARG A 476 16.38 -19.48 43.91
C ARG A 476 15.06 -18.71 44.02
N THR A 477 15.06 -17.41 43.80
CA THR A 477 13.79 -16.66 43.73
C THR A 477 13.14 -16.89 42.36
N LEU A 478 11.82 -16.72 42.28
CA LEU A 478 11.08 -16.92 41.03
C LEU A 478 11.51 -15.92 39.94
N THR A 479 11.86 -14.70 40.35
CA THR A 479 12.39 -13.63 39.48
C THR A 479 13.73 -14.00 38.83
N ASP A 480 14.50 -14.90 39.43
CA ASP A 480 15.74 -15.40 38.82
C ASP A 480 15.48 -16.44 37.73
N ILE A 481 14.29 -17.05 37.74
CA ILE A 481 13.91 -18.20 36.90
C ILE A 481 13.01 -17.74 35.75
N CYS A 482 12.17 -16.73 36.01
CA CYS A 482 11.21 -16.15 35.08
C CYS A 482 11.50 -14.66 34.93
N ILE A 483 12.00 -14.27 33.75
CA ILE A 483 12.33 -12.88 33.43
C ILE A 483 11.21 -12.33 32.55
N SER A 484 10.53 -11.28 33.02
CA SER A 484 9.53 -10.56 32.23
C SER A 484 10.19 -9.84 31.06
N TYR A 485 9.53 -9.88 29.90
CA TYR A 485 9.90 -9.14 28.69
C TYR A 485 8.96 -7.95 28.44
N ALA A 486 8.21 -7.51 29.46
CA ALA A 486 7.48 -6.25 29.39
C ALA A 486 8.46 -5.06 29.42
N ASN A 487 8.39 -4.19 28.41
CA ASN A 487 9.25 -3.01 28.29
C ASN A 487 8.88 -1.87 29.26
N THR A 488 7.69 -1.93 29.86
CA THR A 488 7.20 -0.98 30.87
C THR A 488 6.57 -1.77 32.02
N SER A 489 6.59 -1.21 33.23
CA SER A 489 5.92 -1.83 34.40
C SER A 489 4.38 -1.84 34.28
N ASN A 490 3.79 -0.80 33.69
CA ASN A 490 2.35 -0.68 33.48
C ASN A 490 2.07 -0.13 32.06
N ARG A 491 0.90 -0.45 31.52
CA ARG A 491 0.37 0.09 30.25
C ARG A 491 0.15 1.59 30.30
N ASN A 492 -0.43 2.07 31.40
CA ASN A 492 -0.87 3.47 31.51
C ASN A 492 0.18 4.39 32.13
N ILE A 493 1.42 3.90 32.29
CA ILE A 493 2.48 4.62 33.00
C ILE A 493 2.75 6.01 32.41
N GLY A 494 2.71 6.15 31.08
CA GLY A 494 2.88 7.46 30.44
C GLY A 494 1.60 8.28 30.25
N LEU A 495 0.44 7.76 30.67
CA LEU A 495 -0.79 8.56 30.78
C LEU A 495 -0.85 9.29 32.12
N ARG A 496 -0.48 8.59 33.19
CA ARG A 496 -0.38 9.15 34.54
C ARG A 496 0.55 8.30 35.38
N VAL A 497 1.65 8.88 35.82
CA VAL A 497 2.50 8.26 36.85
C VAL A 497 1.82 8.42 38.21
N SER A 498 2.01 7.45 39.11
CA SER A 498 1.37 7.46 40.43
C SER A 498 2.35 7.80 41.57
N ASN A 499 3.66 7.62 41.30
CA ASN A 499 4.71 7.80 42.29
C ASN A 499 6.07 8.01 41.59
N ILE A 500 7.09 8.35 42.39
CA ILE A 500 8.44 8.63 41.90
C ILE A 500 9.12 7.42 41.23
N SER A 501 8.80 6.20 41.69
CA SER A 501 9.35 4.97 41.09
C SER A 501 8.80 4.75 39.69
N GLU A 502 7.50 4.96 39.48
CA GLU A 502 6.87 4.91 38.15
C GLU A 502 7.37 6.03 37.25
N ALA A 503 7.54 7.24 37.78
CA ALA A 503 8.14 8.35 37.04
C ALA A 503 9.56 8.02 36.56
N LEU A 504 10.37 7.42 37.43
CA LEU A 504 11.73 7.01 37.08
C LEU A 504 11.75 5.85 36.07
N ASP A 505 10.85 4.87 36.22
CA ASP A 505 10.68 3.76 35.26
C ASP A 505 10.33 4.31 33.87
N LEU A 506 9.31 5.17 33.77
CA LEU A 506 8.91 5.83 32.53
C LEU A 506 10.07 6.59 31.87
N ALA A 507 10.77 7.43 32.66
CA ALA A 507 11.88 8.20 32.15
C ALA A 507 13.02 7.31 31.63
N ASN A 508 13.34 6.21 32.33
CA ASN A 508 14.35 5.25 31.88
C ASN A 508 13.91 4.47 30.62
N THR A 509 12.64 4.08 30.53
CA THR A 509 12.10 3.41 29.33
C THR A 509 12.21 4.32 28.11
N LEU A 510 11.75 5.56 28.23
CA LEU A 510 11.85 6.55 27.15
C LEU A 510 13.32 6.84 26.81
N GLN A 511 14.17 7.04 27.82
CA GLN A 511 15.60 7.28 27.62
C GLN A 511 16.27 6.13 26.87
N SER A 512 15.96 4.89 27.24
CA SER A 512 16.49 3.69 26.57
C SER A 512 16.03 3.62 25.12
N HIS A 513 14.76 3.91 24.84
CA HIS A 513 14.21 3.97 23.48
C HIS A 513 14.93 5.00 22.61
N TYR A 514 15.06 6.24 23.09
CA TYR A 514 15.69 7.32 22.32
C TYR A 514 17.22 7.16 22.19
N THR A 515 17.88 6.44 23.10
CA THR A 515 19.31 6.13 23.02
C THR A 515 19.64 5.27 21.80
N ILE A 516 18.83 4.24 21.53
CA ILE A 516 19.04 3.29 20.44
C ILE A 516 18.20 3.63 19.20
N TYR A 517 17.67 4.84 19.13
CA TYR A 517 16.74 5.28 18.10
C TYR A 517 17.40 5.32 16.72
N LYS A 518 17.02 4.38 15.86
CA LYS A 518 17.54 4.23 14.48
C LYS A 518 16.55 4.68 13.41
N SER A 519 15.43 5.28 13.80
CA SER A 519 14.44 5.79 12.85
C SER A 519 14.88 7.14 12.29
N ASN A 520 14.57 7.42 11.02
CA ASN A 520 14.78 8.77 10.45
C ASN A 520 13.58 9.69 10.71
N VAL A 521 12.57 9.22 11.45
CA VAL A 521 11.41 10.04 11.77
C VAL A 521 11.85 11.20 12.65
N LEU A 522 11.44 12.41 12.24
CA LEU A 522 11.81 13.65 12.89
C LEU A 522 11.31 13.68 14.34
N ILE A 523 12.17 14.16 15.23
CA ILE A 523 11.84 14.39 16.64
C ILE A 523 11.42 15.85 16.77
N GLU A 524 10.16 16.07 17.11
CA GLU A 524 9.63 17.43 17.28
C GLU A 524 10.37 18.18 18.38
N VAL A 525 10.79 19.42 18.08
CA VAL A 525 11.46 20.29 19.06
C VAL A 525 10.59 20.48 20.31
N MET A 526 9.27 20.61 20.12
CA MET A 526 8.33 20.82 21.22
C MET A 526 8.32 19.65 22.20
N MET A 527 8.42 18.40 21.71
CA MET A 527 8.49 17.22 22.56
C MET A 527 9.74 17.23 23.46
N ILE A 528 10.89 17.69 22.94
CA ILE A 528 12.12 17.86 23.74
C ILE A 528 11.93 18.99 24.76
N VAL A 529 11.35 20.11 24.33
CA VAL A 529 11.06 21.26 25.19
C VAL A 529 10.14 20.86 26.34
N ASP A 530 9.15 20.00 26.11
CA ASP A 530 8.25 19.55 27.17
C ASP A 530 8.97 18.66 28.19
N VAL A 531 9.90 17.79 27.77
CA VAL A 531 10.79 17.07 28.72
C VAL A 531 11.66 18.05 29.52
N LEU A 532 12.17 19.10 28.90
CA LEU A 532 12.92 20.15 29.61
C LEU A 532 12.04 20.92 30.59
N LYS A 533 10.78 21.23 30.25
CA LYS A 533 9.81 21.85 31.17
C LYS A 533 9.51 20.93 32.35
N ALA A 534 9.43 19.62 32.15
CA ALA A 534 9.33 18.67 33.26
C ALA A 534 10.53 18.78 34.21
N CYS A 535 11.74 18.88 33.67
CA CYS A 535 12.96 19.07 34.46
C CYS A 535 12.96 20.41 35.21
N GLN A 536 12.59 21.50 34.53
CA GLN A 536 12.45 22.83 35.10
C GLN A 536 11.45 22.82 36.27
N HIS A 537 10.26 22.25 36.05
CA HIS A 537 9.20 22.21 37.04
C HIS A 537 9.60 21.42 38.30
N LEU A 538 10.24 20.26 38.15
CA LEU A 538 10.70 19.45 39.28
C LEU A 538 11.83 20.11 40.09
N THR A 539 12.59 21.02 39.46
CA THR A 539 13.71 21.75 40.09
C THR A 539 13.34 23.12 40.62
N GLU A 540 12.12 23.61 40.33
CA GLU A 540 11.60 24.89 40.82
C GLU A 540 11.65 24.96 42.36
N ASN A 541 11.25 23.88 43.03
CA ASN A 541 11.30 23.75 44.49
C ASN A 541 12.68 23.34 45.03
N MET A 542 13.71 23.34 44.18
CA MET A 542 15.10 22.99 44.52
C MET A 542 16.06 24.14 44.15
N PRO A 543 15.91 25.35 44.73
CA PRO A 543 16.54 26.59 44.23
C PRO A 543 18.08 26.66 44.36
N ALA A 544 18.69 25.72 45.10
CA ALA A 544 20.13 25.56 45.24
C ALA A 544 20.65 24.25 44.61
N TYR A 545 19.83 23.58 43.78
CA TYR A 545 20.22 22.32 43.16
C TYR A 545 21.19 22.56 42.01
N GLU A 546 22.39 22.01 42.19
CA GLU A 546 23.48 22.04 41.23
C GLU A 546 23.85 20.62 40.83
N SER A 547 24.09 20.40 39.54
CA SER A 547 24.50 19.09 39.03
C SER A 547 25.43 19.26 37.84
N SER A 548 26.73 18.97 38.03
CA SER A 548 27.72 18.97 36.94
C SER A 548 27.33 17.99 35.84
N TYR A 549 26.67 16.87 36.18
CA TYR A 549 26.15 15.91 35.23
C TYR A 549 25.10 16.52 34.30
N ILE A 550 24.07 17.17 34.87
CA ILE A 550 22.98 17.77 34.08
C ILE A 550 23.53 18.93 33.24
N ARG A 551 24.37 19.79 33.82
CA ARG A 551 25.02 20.87 33.09
C ARG A 551 25.81 20.37 31.89
N GLY A 552 26.61 19.31 32.07
CA GLY A 552 27.37 18.70 30.99
C GLY A 552 26.49 18.05 29.90
N LYS A 553 25.35 17.46 30.28
CA LYS A 553 24.43 16.82 29.32
C LYS A 553 23.64 17.80 28.47
N LEU A 554 23.20 18.91 29.07
CA LEU A 554 22.38 19.91 28.40
C LEU A 554 23.19 21.12 27.90
N GLY A 555 24.49 21.18 28.18
CA GLY A 555 25.35 22.31 27.81
C GLY A 555 24.96 23.60 28.52
N LEU A 556 24.60 23.52 29.81
CA LEU A 556 24.17 24.68 30.60
C LEU A 556 25.38 25.49 31.09
N ASN A 557 25.24 26.82 31.07
CA ASN A 557 26.27 27.73 31.57
C ASN A 557 26.07 28.10 33.05
N ASP A 558 24.82 28.17 33.49
CA ASP A 558 24.47 28.52 34.87
C ASP A 558 24.80 27.39 35.86
N GLU A 559 25.18 27.73 37.08
CA GLU A 559 25.48 26.75 38.13
C GLU A 559 24.21 26.03 38.61
N LYS A 560 23.13 26.80 38.78
CA LYS A 560 21.82 26.31 39.17
C LYS A 560 21.11 25.68 37.98
N VAL A 561 20.65 24.45 38.17
CA VAL A 561 20.00 23.66 37.11
C VAL A 561 18.73 24.34 36.60
N TYR A 562 17.89 24.87 37.50
CA TYR A 562 16.65 25.56 37.15
C TYR A 562 16.89 26.76 36.21
N ASP A 563 17.84 27.63 36.56
CA ASP A 563 18.16 28.83 35.78
C ASP A 563 18.72 28.45 34.40
N GLY A 564 19.64 27.49 34.35
CA GLY A 564 20.22 27.01 33.11
C GLY A 564 19.19 26.41 32.15
N ILE A 565 18.26 25.59 32.66
CA ILE A 565 17.16 25.03 31.85
C ILE A 565 16.21 26.13 31.37
N THR A 566 15.89 27.10 32.24
CA THR A 566 15.05 28.25 31.88
C THR A 566 15.66 29.06 30.74
N CYS A 567 16.97 29.33 30.81
CA CYS A 567 17.73 29.99 29.75
C CYS A 567 17.76 29.17 28.46
N LEU A 568 17.91 27.85 28.55
CA LEU A 568 17.91 26.95 27.40
C LEU A 568 16.58 26.95 26.65
N ILE A 569 15.46 26.83 27.37
CA ILE A 569 14.10 26.84 26.80
C ILE A 569 13.78 28.18 26.14
N ASN A 570 14.16 29.30 26.78
CA ASN A 570 13.84 30.65 26.31
C ASN A 570 14.87 31.24 25.32
N SER A 571 15.88 30.46 24.93
CA SER A 571 16.97 30.96 24.08
C SER A 571 16.47 31.32 22.67
N LYS A 572 16.77 32.55 22.22
CA LYS A 572 16.49 32.99 20.84
C LYS A 572 17.37 32.29 19.80
N ASP A 573 18.51 31.73 20.20
CA ASP A 573 19.50 31.13 19.31
C ASP A 573 19.17 29.67 18.91
N LYS A 574 17.96 29.17 19.22
CA LYS A 574 17.51 27.79 18.95
C LYS A 574 18.51 26.73 19.44
N LYS A 575 18.88 26.79 20.72
CA LYS A 575 19.84 25.86 21.36
C LYS A 575 19.27 24.45 21.64
N VAL A 576 17.98 24.23 21.38
CA VAL A 576 17.34 22.91 21.48
C VAL A 576 17.33 22.26 20.10
N PHE A 577 18.02 21.13 19.97
CA PHE A 577 18.21 20.45 18.67
C PHE A 577 17.25 19.28 18.51
N PRO A 578 16.51 19.16 17.38
CA PRO A 578 15.57 18.06 17.10
C PRO A 578 16.28 16.75 16.77
N THR A 579 16.97 16.16 17.75
CA THR A 579 17.78 14.95 17.57
C THR A 579 17.51 13.94 18.68
N SER A 580 17.66 12.66 18.38
CA SER A 580 17.49 11.59 19.37
C SER A 580 18.51 11.68 20.49
N GLY A 581 19.74 12.11 20.18
CA GLY A 581 20.77 12.36 21.17
C GLY A 581 20.41 13.47 22.16
N PHE A 582 19.82 14.58 21.70
CA PHE A 582 19.40 15.66 22.60
C PHE A 582 18.17 15.25 23.43
N MET A 583 17.25 14.46 22.85
CA MET A 583 16.14 13.86 23.58
C MET A 583 16.63 12.90 24.67
N ASP A 584 17.57 12.00 24.36
CA ASP A 584 18.26 11.12 25.33
C ASP A 584 18.89 11.93 26.46
N HIS A 585 19.66 12.98 26.14
CA HIS A 585 20.29 13.84 27.15
C HIS A 585 19.26 14.55 28.06
N SER A 586 18.12 14.97 27.49
CA SER A 586 17.02 15.58 28.24
C SER A 586 16.39 14.58 29.21
N LEU A 587 16.10 13.37 28.74
CA LEU A 587 15.55 12.29 29.58
C LEU A 587 16.53 11.79 30.63
N ARG A 588 17.84 11.73 30.33
CA ARG A 588 18.88 11.42 31.34
C ARG A 588 18.93 12.47 32.45
N SER A 589 18.74 13.73 32.09
CA SER A 589 18.69 14.83 33.05
C SER A 589 17.44 14.71 33.94
N LEU A 590 16.29 14.37 33.35
CA LEU A 590 15.07 14.06 34.08
C LEU A 590 15.27 12.89 35.05
N CYS A 591 15.87 11.77 34.60
CA CYS A 591 16.19 10.63 35.46
C CYS A 591 17.09 11.04 36.63
N ALA A 592 18.08 11.89 36.40
CA ALA A 592 18.96 12.39 37.46
C ALA A 592 18.18 13.20 38.50
N ILE A 593 17.33 14.14 38.07
CA ILE A 593 16.48 14.94 38.97
C ILE A 593 15.56 14.04 39.80
N LEU A 594 14.90 13.07 39.16
CA LEU A 594 13.99 12.15 39.84
C LEU A 594 14.70 11.26 40.89
N ARG A 595 15.99 10.95 40.71
CA ARG A 595 16.77 10.17 41.69
C ARG A 595 17.15 10.98 42.93
N GLU A 596 17.27 12.30 42.80
CA GLU A 596 17.63 13.19 43.92
C GLU A 596 16.41 13.55 44.79
N LYS A 597 15.19 13.43 44.25
CA LYS A 597 13.97 13.67 45.01
C LYS A 597 13.58 12.43 45.83
N SER A 598 13.07 12.64 47.04
CA SER A 598 12.57 11.56 47.90
C SER A 598 11.11 11.19 47.60
N ALA A 599 10.30 12.16 47.19
CA ALA A 599 8.90 11.99 46.82
C ALA A 599 8.48 13.09 45.81
N LEU A 600 7.34 12.87 45.15
CA LEU A 600 6.68 13.84 44.30
C LEU A 600 5.33 14.22 44.92
N SER A 601 5.00 15.50 44.90
CA SER A 601 3.64 15.98 45.22
C SER A 601 2.65 15.63 44.12
N ASP A 602 1.35 15.64 44.43
CA ASP A 602 0.28 15.37 43.45
C ASP A 602 0.34 16.35 42.26
N TYR A 603 0.72 17.60 42.52
CA TYR A 603 0.87 18.62 41.48
C TYR A 603 2.06 18.32 40.56
N GLU A 604 3.23 17.96 41.13
CA GLU A 604 4.39 17.54 40.34
C GLU A 604 4.09 16.28 39.51
N ILE A 605 3.35 15.32 40.07
CA ILE A 605 2.91 14.11 39.38
C ILE A 605 2.05 14.44 38.15
N GLN A 606 1.07 15.32 38.32
CA GLN A 606 0.17 15.73 37.24
C GLN A 606 0.93 16.46 36.14
N SER A 607 1.69 17.49 36.50
CA SER A 607 2.50 18.28 35.55
C SER A 607 3.52 17.43 34.81
N LEU A 608 4.21 16.53 35.52
CA LEU A 608 5.17 15.61 34.92
C LEU A 608 4.50 14.69 33.88
N SER A 609 3.33 14.15 34.21
CA SER A 609 2.57 13.30 33.30
C SER A 609 2.18 14.07 32.04
N ASP A 610 1.71 15.31 32.18
CA ASP A 610 1.30 16.16 31.06
C ASP A 610 2.48 16.53 30.15
N PHE A 611 3.64 16.86 30.73
CA PHE A 611 4.84 17.19 29.95
C PHE A 611 5.49 16.00 29.26
N ILE A 612 5.44 14.79 29.84
CA ILE A 612 6.04 13.60 29.23
C ILE A 612 5.13 12.97 28.19
N LYS A 613 3.81 13.19 28.28
CA LYS A 613 2.81 12.55 27.43
C LYS A 613 3.14 12.57 25.92
N PRO A 614 3.62 13.67 25.30
CA PRO A 614 3.98 13.65 23.88
C PRO A 614 5.11 12.65 23.55
N ALA A 615 6.13 12.55 24.41
CA ALA A 615 7.21 11.58 24.25
C ALA A 615 6.72 10.14 24.43
N TRP A 616 5.77 9.93 25.34
CA TRP A 616 5.13 8.64 25.54
C TRP A 616 4.25 8.23 24.35
N GLU A 617 3.44 9.15 23.80
CA GLU A 617 2.63 8.89 22.62
C GLU A 617 3.50 8.55 21.41
N ARG A 618 4.63 9.26 21.24
CA ARG A 618 5.63 8.94 20.22
C ARG A 618 6.23 7.54 20.41
N TYR A 619 6.60 7.20 21.65
CA TYR A 619 7.07 5.85 21.97
C TYR A 619 6.03 4.78 21.61
N LEU A 620 4.76 4.97 21.99
CA LEU A 620 3.69 4.02 21.67
C LEU A 620 3.46 3.89 20.16
N GLU A 621 3.50 4.98 19.41
CA GLU A 621 3.44 4.95 17.94
C GLU A 621 4.55 4.07 17.36
N ASP A 622 5.80 4.25 17.82
CA ASP A 622 6.93 3.42 17.39
C ASP A 622 6.73 1.93 17.74
N ARG A 623 6.15 1.64 18.91
CA ARG A 623 5.83 0.25 19.33
C ARG A 623 4.77 -0.40 18.45
N VAL A 624 3.73 0.35 18.07
CA VAL A 624 2.69 -0.10 17.15
C VAL A 624 3.31 -0.37 15.78
N CYS A 625 4.10 0.57 15.25
CA CYS A 625 4.80 0.42 13.97
C CYS A 625 5.79 -0.75 13.95
N ALA A 626 6.43 -1.07 15.07
CA ALA A 626 7.33 -2.21 15.18
C ALA A 626 6.61 -3.57 15.32
N SER A 627 5.28 -3.58 15.51
CA SER A 627 4.50 -4.79 15.77
C SER A 627 3.57 -5.18 14.62
N TYR A 628 3.13 -4.22 13.80
CA TYR A 628 2.05 -4.41 12.82
C TYR A 628 2.43 -3.84 11.45
N TYR A 629 3.40 -4.42 10.75
CA TYR A 629 3.96 -3.85 9.51
C TYR A 629 3.99 -4.80 8.33
#